data_AF-A0A4P5YXA2-F1
#
_entry.id   AF-A0A4P5YXA2-F1
#
_cell.length_a   1.000
_cell.length_b   1.000
_cell.length_c   1.000
_cell.angle_alpha   90.00
_cell.angle_beta   90.00
_cell.angle_gamma   90.00
#
_symmetry.space_group_name_H-M   'P 1'
#
loop_
_entity.id
_entity.type
_entity.pdbx_description
1 polymer ?
#
loop_
_entity_poly.entity_id
_entity_poly.type
_entity_poly.pdbx_seq_one_letter_code
_entity_poly.pdbx_strand_id
1 'polypeptide(L)'
;MNDDTFAVCPRAGTVWFLTPEPERNRDSQTQALLGQGFAKVALAEIPLFGPTTAANLCTLYQKDCVAGEKIRVGKWAVAVFVP
;
A
#
# COMPACT_ATOMS: atom_id res chain seq x y z
N MET A 1 -3.06 18.42 10.43
CA MET A 1 -4.10 17.66 9.70
C MET A 1 -3.41 17.01 8.53
N ASN A 2 -3.36 15.68 8.47
CA ASN A 2 -3.03 15.02 7.21
C ASN A 2 -4.31 15.05 6.39
N ASP A 3 -4.28 15.71 5.24
CA ASP A 3 -5.37 15.60 4.29
C ASP A 3 -5.47 14.16 3.83
N ASP A 4 -6.66 13.57 3.99
CA ASP A 4 -6.89 12.20 3.58
C ASP A 4 -6.85 12.11 2.06
N THR A 5 -5.85 11.41 1.54
CA THR A 5 -5.76 11.10 0.11
C THR A 5 -6.53 9.81 -0.15
N PHE A 6 -7.29 9.77 -1.23
CA PHE A 6 -8.07 8.61 -1.62
C PHE A 6 -7.70 8.17 -3.03
N ALA A 7 -7.50 6.86 -3.21
CA ALA A 7 -7.53 6.22 -4.51
C ALA A 7 -8.95 5.71 -4.78
N VAL A 8 -9.39 5.78 -6.03
CA VAL A 8 -10.70 5.27 -6.45
C VAL A 8 -10.48 4.11 -7.41
N CYS A 9 -11.08 2.96 -7.14
CA CYS A 9 -11.03 1.81 -8.02
C CYS A 9 -12.07 1.98 -9.14
N PRO A 10 -11.69 2.24 -10.41
CA PRO A 10 -12.67 2.54 -11.46
C PRO A 10 -13.42 1.29 -11.95
N ARG A 11 -12.85 0.10 -11.74
CA ARG A 11 -13.39 -1.19 -12.17
C ARG A 11 -13.06 -2.23 -11.11
N ALA A 12 -13.99 -3.15 -10.85
CA ALA A 12 -13.73 -4.24 -9.91
C ALA A 12 -12.49 -5.06 -10.29
N GLY A 13 -11.71 -5.46 -9.29
CA GLY A 13 -10.48 -6.24 -9.45
C GLY A 13 -9.54 -6.12 -8.25
N THR A 14 -8.42 -6.84 -8.31
CA THR A 14 -7.40 -6.80 -7.27
C THR A 14 -6.59 -5.51 -7.38
N VAL A 15 -6.47 -4.80 -6.25
CA VAL A 15 -5.64 -3.61 -6.10
C VAL A 15 -4.46 -3.95 -5.20
N TRP A 16 -3.27 -3.47 -5.56
CA TRP A 16 -2.04 -3.68 -4.80
C TRP A 16 -1.41 -2.37 -4.35
N PHE A 17 -0.87 -2.38 -3.13
CA PHE A 17 -0.07 -1.29 -2.59
C PHE A 17 1.23 -1.80 -1.98
N LEU A 18 2.33 -1.08 -2.23
CA LEU A 18 3.59 -1.23 -1.52
C LEU A 18 3.70 -0.16 -0.42
N THR A 19 4.11 -0.58 0.77
CA THR A 19 4.48 0.32 1.87
C THR A 19 5.53 -0.37 2.75
N PRO A 20 6.49 0.37 3.36
CA PRO A 20 7.41 -0.21 4.34
C PRO A 20 6.68 -0.66 5.60
N GLU A 21 7.27 -1.60 6.34
CA GLU A 21 6.76 -2.01 7.64
C GLU A 21 6.84 -0.87 8.67
N PRO A 22 5.89 -0.78 9.62
CA PRO A 22 5.73 0.35 10.54
C PRO A 22 6.95 0.56 11.45
N GLU A 23 7.67 -0.51 11.79
CA GLU A 23 8.89 -0.45 12.61
C GLU A 23 10.04 0.29 11.92
N ARG A 24 10.04 0.36 10.58
CA ARG A 24 11.12 0.93 9.78
C ARG A 24 10.81 2.32 9.24
N ASN A 25 9.54 2.70 9.18
CA ASN A 25 9.12 3.98 8.62
C ASN A 25 7.80 4.47 9.25
N ARG A 26 7.87 5.62 9.93
CA ARG A 26 6.70 6.23 10.61
C ARG A 26 5.55 6.60 9.67
N ASP A 27 5.83 6.78 8.38
CA ASP A 27 4.83 7.12 7.38
C ASP A 27 4.15 5.86 6.79
N SER A 28 4.51 4.65 7.27
CA SER A 28 3.93 3.37 6.86
C SER A 28 2.40 3.37 6.84
N GLN A 29 1.84 2.72 5.83
CA GLN A 29 0.40 2.58 5.64
C GLN A 29 -0.12 1.18 5.99
N THR A 30 0.72 0.31 6.57
CA THR A 30 0.38 -1.09 6.89
C THR A 30 -0.94 -1.20 7.65
N GLN A 31 -1.07 -0.51 8.79
CA GLN A 31 -2.27 -0.58 9.62
C GLN A 31 -3.51 -0.01 8.91
N ALA A 32 -3.36 1.05 8.12
CA ALA A 32 -4.45 1.63 7.35
C ALA A 32 -4.93 0.69 6.24
N LEU A 33 -4.02 -0.01 5.56
CA LEU A 33 -4.35 -1.00 4.54
C LEU A 33 -5.02 -2.23 5.15
N LEU A 34 -4.46 -2.80 6.22
CA LEU A 34 -5.05 -3.94 6.94
C LEU A 34 -6.45 -3.61 7.46
N GLY A 35 -6.64 -2.43 8.05
CA GLY A 35 -7.95 -1.96 8.53
C GLY A 35 -9.01 -1.78 7.43
N GLN A 36 -8.59 -1.64 6.16
CA GLN A 36 -9.47 -1.57 4.99
C GLN A 36 -9.71 -2.94 4.33
N GLY A 37 -9.16 -4.02 4.90
CA GLY A 37 -9.33 -5.38 4.38
C GLY A 37 -8.28 -5.81 3.35
N PHE A 38 -7.17 -5.06 3.23
CA PHE A 38 -6.02 -5.56 2.48
C PHE A 38 -5.32 -6.67 3.28
N ALA A 39 -4.75 -7.64 2.56
CA ALA A 39 -3.94 -8.70 3.11
C ALA A 39 -2.48 -8.57 2.64
N LYS A 40 -1.53 -8.91 3.50
CA LYS A 40 -0.12 -9.03 3.13
C LYS A 40 0.03 -10.16 2.11
N VAL A 41 0.74 -9.88 1.02
CA VAL A 41 1.08 -10.89 0.01
C VAL A 41 2.27 -11.71 0.50
N ALA A 42 2.22 -13.03 0.36
CA ALA A 42 3.28 -13.95 0.77
C ALA A 42 4.46 -13.97 -0.23
N LEU A 43 5.05 -12.81 -0.49
CA LEU A 43 6.22 -12.61 -1.33
C LEU A 43 7.32 -11.87 -0.57
N ALA A 44 8.54 -11.93 -1.09
CA ALA A 44 9.66 -11.19 -0.53
C ALA A 44 9.42 -9.67 -0.61
N GLU A 45 9.99 -8.93 0.34
CA GLU A 45 9.96 -7.47 0.33
C GLU A 45 10.84 -6.91 -0.80
N ILE A 46 10.47 -5.74 -1.31
CA ILE A 46 11.14 -5.10 -2.44
C ILE A 46 11.78 -3.79 -1.97
N PRO A 47 13.09 -3.56 -2.19
CA PRO A 47 13.71 -2.26 -1.96
C PRO A 47 13.29 -1.31 -3.09
N LEU A 48 12.33 -0.42 -2.83
CA LEU A 48 11.75 0.40 -3.89
C LEU A 48 12.74 1.45 -4.46
N PHE A 49 13.57 2.03 -3.60
CA PHE A 49 14.68 2.90 -3.98
C PHE A 49 15.70 2.99 -2.84
N GLY A 50 16.94 3.36 -3.14
CA GLY A 50 18.02 3.44 -2.14
C GLY A 50 18.21 2.10 -1.41
N PRO A 51 18.71 1.06 -2.09
CA PRO A 51 18.61 -0.34 -1.65
C PRO A 51 19.33 -0.65 -0.33
N THR A 52 20.17 0.26 0.17
CA THR A 52 20.85 0.15 1.46
C THR A 52 20.01 0.63 2.64
N THR A 53 18.87 1.28 2.40
CA THR A 53 18.04 1.91 3.44
C THR A 53 16.85 1.03 3.79
N ALA A 54 16.84 0.46 5.00
CA ALA A 54 15.77 -0.41 5.48
C ALA A 54 14.38 0.27 5.52
N ALA A 55 14.32 1.60 5.62
CA ALA A 55 13.08 2.39 5.58
C ALA A 55 12.35 2.37 4.22
N ASN A 56 13.02 1.88 3.16
CA ASN A 56 12.49 1.75 1.80
C ASN A 56 12.25 0.28 1.40
N LEU A 57 12.45 -0.67 2.32
CA LEU A 57 12.11 -2.06 2.10
C LEU A 57 10.60 -2.23 2.31
N CYS A 58 9.88 -2.49 1.21
CA CYS A 58 8.42 -2.46 1.16
C CYS A 58 7.80 -3.86 1.07
N THR A 59 6.73 -4.06 1.83
CA THR A 59 5.85 -5.22 1.73
C THR A 59 4.67 -4.90 0.78
N LEU A 60 4.25 -5.89 0.00
CA LEU A 60 3.09 -5.82 -0.88
C LEU A 60 1.81 -6.22 -0.14
N TYR A 61 0.76 -5.43 -0.31
CA TYR A 61 -0.59 -5.68 0.21
C TYR A 61 -1.58 -5.74 -0.93
N GLN A 62 -2.58 -6.61 -0.84
CA GLN A 62 -3.60 -6.78 -1.87
C GLN A 62 -5.03 -6.84 -1.31
N LYS A 63 -6.00 -6.40 -2.11
CA LYS A 63 -7.42 -6.53 -1.84
C LYS A 63 -8.20 -6.62 -3.15
N ASP A 64 -9.23 -7.46 -3.19
CA ASP A 64 -10.23 -7.39 -4.25
C ASP A 64 -11.21 -6.24 -3.95
N CYS A 65 -11.22 -5.25 -4.82
CA CYS A 65 -12.05 -4.05 -4.70
C CYS A 65 -13.19 -4.07 -5.73
N VAL A 66 -14.28 -3.38 -5.39
CA VAL A 66 -15.39 -3.15 -6.32
C VAL A 66 -15.23 -1.81 -7.06
N ALA A 67 -15.94 -1.65 -8.17
CA ALA A 67 -15.96 -0.38 -8.90
C ALA A 67 -16.54 0.75 -8.02
N GLY A 68 -15.88 1.91 -8.02
CA GLY A 68 -16.22 3.07 -7.20
C GLY A 68 -15.71 3.00 -5.76
N GLU A 69 -15.08 1.90 -5.35
CA GLU A 69 -14.53 1.78 -4.00
C GLU A 69 -13.45 2.84 -3.75
N LYS A 70 -13.56 3.53 -2.60
CA LYS A 70 -12.60 4.53 -2.15
C LYS A 70 -11.65 3.92 -1.13
N ILE A 71 -10.36 3.96 -1.45
CA ILE A 71 -9.29 3.45 -0.61
C ILE A 71 -8.53 4.64 -0.04
N ARG A 72 -8.56 4.80 1.29
CA ARG A 72 -7.79 5.83 1.98
C ARG A 72 -6.32 5.44 1.98
N VAL A 73 -5.47 6.33 1.51
CA VAL A 73 -4.02 6.19 1.53
C VAL A 73 -3.40 7.43 2.13
N GLY A 74 -2.46 7.23 3.05
CA GLY A 74 -1.64 8.30 3.58
C GLY A 74 -0.41 8.56 2.73
N LYS A 75 0.54 9.28 3.31
CA LYS A 75 1.74 9.79 2.63
C LYS A 75 2.59 8.72 1.94
N TRP A 76 2.66 7.50 2.48
CA TRP A 76 3.63 6.49 2.04
C TRP A 76 3.01 5.15 1.64
N ALA A 77 2.27 5.16 0.53
CA ALA A 77 1.82 3.98 -0.18
C ALA A 77 1.98 4.17 -1.69
N VAL A 78 2.47 3.14 -2.37
CA VAL A 78 2.66 3.16 -3.83
C VAL A 78 1.70 2.16 -4.46
N ALA A 79 0.76 2.66 -5.26
CA ALA A 79 -0.13 1.81 -6.05
C ALA A 79 0.68 1.06 -7.11
N VAL A 80 0.47 -0.25 -7.22
CA VAL A 80 1.11 -1.09 -8.24
C VAL A 80 0.09 -1.44 -9.32
N PHE A 81 0.42 -1.10 -10.56
CA PHE A 81 -0.38 -1.41 -11.73
C PHE A 81 0.41 -2.38 -12.61
N VAL A 82 -0.24 -3.46 -13.05
CA VAL A 82 0.30 -4.32 -14.12
C VAL A 82 -0.17 -3.78 -15.47
N PRO A 83 0.65 -3.91 -16.54
CA PRO A 83 0.27 -3.51 -17.90
C PRO A 83 -1.01 -4.17 -18.41
#